data_AF-A0A855K8E0-F1
#
_entry.id   AF-A0A855K8E0-F1
#
_cell.length_a   1.000
_cell.length_b   1.000
_cell.length_c   1.000
_cell.angle_alpha   90.00
_cell.angle_beta   90.00
_cell.angle_gamma   90.00
#
_symmetry.space_group_name_H-M   'P 1'
#
loop_
_entity.id
_entity.type
_entity.pdbx_description
1 polymer ?
#
loop_
_entity_poly.entity_id
_entity_poly.type
_entity_poly.pdbx_seq_one_letter_code
_entity_poly.pdbx_strand_id
1 'polypeptide(L)' 'LFNMLTLSGAGRYDDYSSGQSNFSPKVTAIFKPIEQLKIRGTWSRGFRIPSFQEAYGQPTTGYVTATVSPTQAGGAAY' A
#
# COMPACT_ATOMS: atom_id res chain seq x y z
N LEU A 1 -2.03 35.68 -21.61
CA LEU A 1 -2.49 36.49 -20.47
C LEU A 1 -2.71 35.68 -19.20
N PHE A 2 -3.07 34.38 -19.17
CA PHE A 2 -3.07 33.62 -17.90
C PHE A 2 -2.76 32.12 -18.06
N ASN A 3 -1.47 31.76 -18.03
CA ASN A 3 -1.03 30.37 -17.83
C ASN A 3 -0.98 30.04 -16.32
N MET A 4 -2.07 30.35 -15.61
CA MET A 4 -2.14 30.20 -14.16
C MET A 4 -2.41 28.75 -13.74
N LEU A 5 -3.03 27.95 -14.61
CA LEU A 5 -3.36 26.55 -14.33
C LEU A 5 -2.64 25.65 -15.32
N THR A 6 -1.91 24.67 -14.81
CA THR A 6 -1.32 23.57 -15.59
C THR A 6 -1.88 22.26 -15.09
N LEU A 7 -2.46 21.47 -16.00
CA LEU A 7 -2.93 20.12 -15.73
C LEU A 7 -2.05 19.13 -16.45
N SER A 8 -1.78 17.99 -15.82
CA SER A 8 -1.02 16.90 -16.41
C SER A 8 -1.61 15.57 -15.99
N GLY A 9 -1.87 14.70 -16.97
CA GLY A 9 -2.35 13.35 -16.77
C GLY A 9 -1.31 12.34 -17.24
N ALA A 10 -1.17 11.25 -16.49
CA ALA A 10 -0.39 10.09 -16.87
C ALA A 10 -1.09 8.82 -16.39
N GLY A 11 -0.83 7.71 -17.07
CA GLY A 11 -1.36 6.40 -16.68
C GLY A 11 -0.34 5.33 -17.01
N ARG A 12 -0.25 4.32 -16.14
CA ARG A 12 0.54 3.11 -16.39
C ARG A 12 -0.38 1.90 -16.36
N TYR A 13 -0.29 1.06 -17.38
CA TYR A 13 -0.94 -0.25 -17.39
C TYR A 13 0.12 -1.30 -17.09
N ASP A 14 -0.17 -2.14 -16.11
CA ASP A 14 0.71 -3.22 -15.66
C ASP A 14 0.00 -4.55 -15.88
N ASP A 15 0.69 -5.47 -16.54
CA ASP A 15 0.26 -6.84 -16.76
C ASP A 15 1.32 -7.79 -16.21
N TYR A 16 0.89 -8.75 -15.39
CA TYR A 16 1.77 -9.73 -14.77
C TYR A 16 1.32 -11.14 -15.13
N SER A 17 2.31 -12.00 -15.43
CA SER A 17 2.07 -13.41 -15.75
C SER A 17 1.42 -14.23 -14.62
N SER A 18 1.36 -13.68 -13.41
CA SER A 18 0.58 -14.23 -12.28
C SER A 18 -0.93 -14.01 -12.42
N GLY A 19 -1.40 -13.41 -13.52
CA GLY A 19 -2.81 -13.19 -13.84
C GLY A 19 -3.39 -11.90 -13.28
N GLN A 20 -2.57 -11.06 -12.64
CA GLN A 20 -3.00 -9.76 -12.12
C GLN A 20 -2.65 -8.65 -13.10
N SER A 21 -3.61 -7.77 -13.36
CA SER A 21 -3.39 -6.53 -14.09
C SER A 21 -3.87 -5.34 -13.26
N ASN A 22 -3.25 -4.18 -13.48
CA ASN A 22 -3.65 -2.97 -12.78
C ASN A 22 -3.41 -1.73 -13.64
N PHE A 23 -4.35 -0.78 -13.55
CA PHE A 23 -4.19 0.55 -14.12
C PHE A 23 -3.88 1.57 -13.02
N SER A 24 -2.74 2.23 -13.15
CA SER A 24 -2.21 3.23 -12.20
C SER A 24 -2.34 4.64 -12.77
N PRO A 25 -3.48 5.35 -12.57
CA PRO A 25 -3.62 6.73 -13.01
C PRO A 25 -2.87 7.71 -12.10
N LYS A 26 -2.43 8.83 -12.70
CA LYS A 26 -1.84 9.98 -12.03
C LYS A 26 -2.33 11.28 -12.66
N VAL A 27 -2.79 12.20 -11.82
CA VAL A 27 -3.22 13.54 -12.21
C VAL A 27 -2.48 14.56 -11.36
N THR A 28 -1.97 15.60 -12.01
CA THR A 28 -1.27 16.71 -11.37
C THR A 28 -1.91 18.01 -11.79
N ALA A 29 -2.14 18.90 -10.83
CA ALA A 29 -2.60 20.25 -11.05
C ALA A 29 -1.62 21.22 -10.41
N ILE A 30 -1.24 22.26 -11.15
CA ILE A 30 -0.42 23.36 -10.65
C ILE A 30 -1.19 24.64 -10.87
N PHE A 31 -1.48 25.35 -9.80
CA PHE A 31 -2.13 26.65 -9.81
C PHE A 31 -1.15 27.73 -9.33
N LYS A 32 -0.86 28.69 -10.20
CA LYS A 32 0.07 29.80 -10.00
C LYS A 32 -0.65 31.12 -10.27
N PRO A 33 -1.40 31.66 -9.28
CA PRO A 33 -2.17 32.89 -9.45
C PRO A 33 -1.28 34.14 -9.55
N ILE A 34 -0.13 34.15 -8.90
CA ILE A 34 0.89 35.22 -8.95
C ILE A 34 2.28 34.60 -9.04
N GLU A 35 3.30 35.38 -9.42
CA GLU A 35 4.65 34.84 -9.63
C GLU A 35 5.28 34.19 -8.40
N GLN A 36 4.93 34.72 -7.22
CA GLN A 36 5.49 34.35 -5.92
C GLN A 36 4.76 33.17 -5.26
N LEU A 37 3.56 32.80 -5.71
CA LEU A 37 2.73 31.77 -5.09
C LEU A 37 2.38 30.66 -6.08
N LYS A 38 2.70 29.42 -5.72
CA LYS A 38 2.41 28.23 -6.53
C LYS A 38 1.85 27.12 -5.63
N ILE A 39 0.65 26.67 -5.95
CA ILE A 39 -0.02 25.56 -5.27
C ILE A 39 0.02 24.36 -6.21
N ARG A 40 0.45 23.21 -5.69
CA ARG A 40 0.52 21.96 -6.45
C ARG A 40 -0.31 20.89 -5.76
N GLY A 41 -1.28 20.34 -6.47
CA GLY A 41 -2.01 19.14 -6.10
C GLY A 41 -1.56 17.96 -6.96
N THR A 42 -1.45 16.79 -6.36
CA THR A 42 -1.20 15.55 -7.11
C THR A 42 -2.02 14.44 -6.50
N TRP A 43 -2.68 13.69 -7.36
CA TRP A 43 -3.41 12.49 -7.00
C TRP A 43 -2.95 11.34 -7.89
N SER A 44 -2.69 10.19 -7.29
CA SER A 44 -2.27 8.99 -8.02
C SER A 44 -2.66 7.73 -7.26
N ARG A 45 -2.92 6.65 -8.00
CA ARG A 45 -3.08 5.32 -7.41
C ARG A 45 -1.79 4.53 -7.64
N GLY A 46 -1.18 4.07 -6.54
CA GLY A 46 -0.07 3.14 -6.58
C GLY A 46 -0.57 1.70 -6.56
N PHE A 47 0.21 0.80 -7.15
CA PHE A 47 -0.07 -0.63 -7.15
C PHE A 47 1.20 -1.42 -6.91
N ARG A 48 1.09 -2.45 -6.08
CA ARG A 48 2.14 -3.42 -5.77
C ARG A 48 1.51 -4.81 -5.78
N ILE A 49 2.16 -5.73 -6.48
CA ILE A 49 1.81 -7.15 -6.39
C ILE A 49 2.34 -7.75 -5.08
N PRO A 50 1.68 -8.79 -4.54
CA PRO A 50 2.22 -9.57 -3.44
C PRO A 50 3.55 -10.20 -3.84
N SER A 51 4.46 -10.31 -2.87
CA SER A 51 5.67 -11.12 -2.99
C SER A 51 5.33 -12.61 -3.06
N PHE A 52 6.29 -13.43 -3.49
CA PHE A 52 6.08 -14.89 -3.55
C PHE A 52 5.68 -15.51 -2.21
N GLN A 53 6.20 -15.01 -1.08
CA GLN A 53 5.81 -15.47 0.25
C GLN A 53 4.41 -15.00 0.66
N GLU A 54 3.99 -13.80 0.25
CA GLU A 54 2.61 -13.34 0.50
C GLU A 54 1.58 -14.09 -0.36
N ALA A 55 1.97 -14.51 -1.58
CA ALA A 55 1.10 -15.22 -2.50
C ALA A 55 1.03 -16.74 -2.26
N TYR A 56 2.13 -17.36 -1.79
CA TYR A 56 2.26 -18.83 -1.66
C TYR A 56 2.73 -19.30 -0.29
N GLY A 57 2.93 -18.38 0.66
CA GLY A 57 3.41 -18.69 2.01
C GLY A 57 2.46 -19.64 2.72
N GLN A 58 3.01 -20.74 3.21
CA GLN A 58 2.27 -21.67 4.05
C GLN A 58 2.09 -21.06 5.45
N PRO A 59 0.96 -21.33 6.13
CA PRO A 59 0.75 -20.85 7.48
C PRO A 59 1.87 -21.35 8.40
N THR A 60 2.68 -20.42 8.92
CA THR A 60 3.71 -20.74 9.90
C THR A 60 3.05 -20.95 11.26
N THR A 61 3.12 -22.17 11.79
CA THR A 61 2.66 -22.47 13.15
C THR A 61 3.63 -21.84 14.15
N GLY A 62 3.19 -20.81 14.86
CA GLY A 62 3.96 -20.22 15.96
C GLY A 62 3.74 -21.01 17.24
N TYR A 63 4.82 -21.49 17.86
CA TYR A 63 4.76 -22.06 19.20
C TYR A 63 4.78 -20.91 20.22
N VAL A 64 3.70 -20.75 20.99
CA VAL A 64 3.68 -19.87 22.16
C VAL A 64 4.06 -20.69 23.40
N THR A 65 4.96 -20.16 24.23
CA THR A 65 5.23 -20.76 25.54
C THR A 65 3.99 -20.58 26.41
N ALA A 66 3.30 -21.68 26.74
CA ALA A 66 2.20 -21.64 27.69
C ALA A 66 2.77 -21.44 29.10
N THR A 67 2.60 -20.24 29.67
CA THR A 67 2.80 -20.04 31.11
C THR A 67 1.62 -20.64 31.84
N VAL A 68 1.75 -21.88 32.32
CA VAL A 68 0.76 -22.46 33.24
C VAL A 68 0.74 -21.62 34.50
N SER A 69 -0.37 -20.92 34.74
CA SER A 69 -0.55 -20.19 35.98
C SER A 69 -0.83 -21.19 37.11
N PRO A 70 -0.18 -21.10 38.28
CA PRO A 70 -0.38 -22.05 39.39
C PRO A 70 -1.83 -22.15 39.89
N THR A 71 -2.67 -21.17 39.55
CA THR A 71 -4.12 -21.13 39.85
C THR A 71 -4.99 -21.86 38.82
N GLN A 72 -4.45 -22.36 37.70
CA GLN A 72 -5.18 -23.27 36.82
C GLN A 72 -5.23 -24.67 37.47
N ALA A 73 -6.41 -25.04 37.97
CA ALA A 73 -6.69 -26.36 38.50
C ALA A 73 -6.35 -27.43 37.43
N GLY A 74 -5.20 -28.09 37.60
CA GLY A 74 -4.67 -29.08 36.67
C GLY A 74 -3.13 -29.14 36.59
N GLY A 75 -2.41 -28.14 37.11
CA GLY A 75 -0.94 -28.07 37.05
C GLY A 75 -0.17 -28.73 38.21
N ALA A 76 -0.73 -29.76 38.86
CA ALA A 76 -0.07 -30.47 39.96
C ALA A 76 -0.23 -31.99 39.83
N ALA A 77 0.57 -32.57 38.95
CA ALA A 77 1.00 -33.97 38.90
C ALA A 77 2.00 -33.98 37.74
N TYR A 78 3.30 -34.14 37.93
CA TYR A 78 4.06 -35.21 38.58
C TYR A 78 5.48 -34.70 38.90
#